data_AF-A0A9C9KTN4-F1
#
_entry.id   AF-A0A9C9KTN4-F1
#
_cell.length_a   1.000
_cell.length_b   1.000
_cell.length_c   1.000
_cell.angle_alpha   90.00
_cell.angle_beta   90.00
_cell.angle_gamma   90.00
#
_symmetry.space_group_name_H-M   'P 1'
#
loop_
_entity.id
_entity.type
_entity.pdbx_description
1 polymer ?
#
loop_
_entity_poly.entity_id
_entity_poly.type
_entity_poly.pdbx_seq_one_letter_code
_entity_poly.pdbx_strand_id
1 'polypeptide(L)'
;MYGKTSRYWVDPLFFAAMGAAVLYWGALYAVTQPVPDPGWPLRDPLRFIYPALLYPVIEELVFRGYVQDLAHQRLTVWRLGPFSHANMLTSLLFTALHFINHPPLSAAAVFIPSLLFGFFKDRSGHLGAPILLHAFYNSGYFWLFTQ
;
A
#
# COMPACT_ATOMS: atom_id res chain seq x y z
N MET A 1 5.80 23.73 -8.18
CA MET A 1 7.24 23.39 -8.22
C MET A 1 7.41 21.98 -7.67
N TYR A 2 7.65 20.99 -8.53
CA TYR A 2 7.90 19.61 -8.12
C TYR A 2 9.31 19.53 -7.52
N GLY A 3 9.39 19.43 -6.19
CA GLY A 3 10.64 19.34 -5.45
C GLY A 3 11.40 18.06 -5.79
N LYS A 4 12.74 18.10 -5.65
CA LYS A 4 13.70 16.99 -5.77
C LYS A 4 13.04 15.61 -5.62
N THR A 5 12.97 14.85 -6.71
CA THR A 5 12.61 13.43 -6.71
C THR A 5 13.56 12.68 -5.77
N SER A 6 13.07 12.27 -4.60
CA SER A 6 13.84 11.47 -3.65
C SER A 6 14.03 10.06 -4.22
N ARG A 7 15.26 9.57 -4.21
CA ARG A 7 15.56 8.17 -4.53
C ARG A 7 15.10 7.30 -3.37
N TYR A 8 13.98 6.61 -3.52
CA TYR A 8 13.34 5.86 -2.43
C TYR A 8 14.25 4.78 -1.82
N TRP A 9 15.18 4.21 -2.60
CA TRP A 9 16.12 3.17 -2.15
C TRP A 9 17.24 3.68 -1.23
N VAL A 10 17.34 4.99 -0.98
CA VAL A 10 18.22 5.58 0.04
C VAL A 10 17.44 6.46 1.01
N ASP A 11 16.10 6.41 0.97
CA ASP A 11 15.24 7.27 1.76
C ASP A 11 14.95 6.63 3.13
N PRO A 12 15.38 7.23 4.26
CA PRO A 12 15.15 6.64 5.57
C PRO A 12 13.67 6.48 5.90
N LEU A 13 12.79 7.35 5.35
CA LEU A 13 11.36 7.20 5.54
C LEU A 13 10.82 5.97 4.83
N PHE A 14 11.39 5.59 3.68
CA PHE A 14 10.98 4.39 2.96
C PHE A 14 11.30 3.14 3.78
N PHE A 15 12.49 3.07 4.38
CA PHE A 15 12.85 1.99 5.29
C PHE A 15 12.00 2.00 6.58
N ALA A 16 11.67 3.17 7.12
CA ALA A 16 10.74 3.29 8.24
C ALA A 16 9.34 2.77 7.88
N ALA A 17 8.87 3.01 6.65
CA ALA A 17 7.62 2.46 6.14
C ALA A 17 7.66 0.93 6.02
N MET A 18 8.77 0.35 5.54
CA MET A 18 8.95 -1.10 5.58
C MET A 18 8.96 -1.63 7.03
N GLY A 19 9.65 -0.94 7.94
CA GLY A 19 9.63 -1.28 9.38
C GLY A 19 8.23 -1.21 9.98
N ALA A 20 7.42 -0.24 9.58
CA ALA A 20 6.02 -0.13 10.00
C ALA A 20 5.18 -1.33 9.55
N ALA A 21 5.47 -1.93 8.39
CA ALA A 21 4.83 -3.19 7.97
C ALA A 21 5.16 -4.33 8.93
N VAL A 22 6.43 -4.48 9.32
CA VAL A 22 6.88 -5.50 10.26
C VAL A 22 6.22 -5.31 11.63
N LEU A 23 6.16 -4.07 12.12
CA LEU A 23 5.46 -3.74 13.36
C LEU A 23 3.97 -4.04 13.28
N TYR A 24 3.33 -3.73 12.14
CA TYR A 24 1.93 -4.05 11.90
C TYR A 24 1.67 -5.56 11.93
N TRP A 25 2.47 -6.35 11.22
CA TRP A 25 2.35 -7.81 11.25
C TRP A 25 2.61 -8.37 12.65
N GLY A 26 3.61 -7.87 13.38
CA GLY A 26 3.89 -8.28 14.75
C GLY A 26 2.73 -7.98 15.70
N ALA A 27 2.13 -6.79 15.60
CA ALA A 27 0.96 -6.42 16.38
C ALA A 27 -0.26 -7.29 16.02
N LEU A 28 -0.49 -7.54 14.73
CA LEU A 28 -1.60 -8.39 14.28
C LEU A 28 -1.40 -9.84 14.72
N TYR A 29 -0.18 -10.36 14.66
CA TYR A 29 0.19 -11.68 15.16
C TYR A 29 -0.07 -11.79 16.67
N ALA A 30 0.30 -10.77 17.45
CA ALA A 30 0.06 -10.74 18.89
C ALA A 30 -1.45 -10.80 19.24
N VAL A 31 -2.31 -10.20 18.41
CA VAL A 31 -3.76 -10.18 18.62
C VAL A 31 -4.45 -11.45 18.12
N THR A 32 -4.07 -11.91 16.93
CA THR A 32 -4.79 -13.00 16.23
C THR A 32 -4.22 -14.39 16.52
N GLN A 33 -2.96 -14.46 16.98
CA GLN A 33 -2.24 -15.69 17.30
C GLN A 33 -2.44 -16.77 16.22
N PRO A 34 -2.15 -16.47 14.93
CA PRO A 34 -2.30 -17.46 13.88
C PRO A 34 -1.30 -18.60 14.13
N VAL A 35 -1.55 -19.76 13.54
CA VAL A 35 -0.60 -20.88 13.52
C VAL A 35 -0.01 -20.96 12.11
N PRO A 36 1.09 -20.26 11.80
CA PRO A 36 1.55 -20.13 10.42
C PRO A 36 1.96 -21.47 9.84
N ASP A 37 1.64 -21.65 8.56
CA ASP A 37 2.11 -22.73 7.72
C ASP A 37 3.07 -22.14 6.68
N PRO A 38 4.39 -22.07 6.97
CA PRO A 38 5.34 -21.37 6.10
C PRO A 38 5.36 -21.91 4.66
N GLY A 39 4.95 -23.17 4.46
CA GLY A 39 4.97 -23.85 3.17
C GLY A 39 3.69 -23.70 2.34
N TRP A 40 2.63 -23.07 2.87
CA TRP A 40 1.37 -22.93 2.12
C TRP A 40 1.53 -22.26 0.75
N PRO A 41 2.38 -21.21 0.56
CA PRO A 41 2.53 -20.58 -0.76
C PRO A 41 3.16 -21.49 -1.81
N LEU A 42 3.91 -22.52 -1.41
CA LEU A 42 4.48 -23.50 -2.35
C LEU A 42 3.42 -24.50 -2.80
N ARG A 43 2.40 -24.76 -1.98
CA ARG A 43 1.29 -25.67 -2.28
C ARG A 43 0.22 -25.00 -3.12
N ASP A 44 -0.06 -23.73 -2.85
CA ASP A 44 -1.00 -22.91 -3.62
C ASP A 44 -0.37 -21.57 -4.03
N PRO A 45 0.54 -21.58 -5.03
CA PRO A 45 1.30 -20.41 -5.40
C PRO A 45 0.44 -19.30 -6.00
N LEU A 46 -0.65 -19.62 -6.69
CA LEU A 46 -1.51 -18.61 -7.30
C LEU A 46 -2.30 -17.83 -6.24
N ARG A 47 -2.77 -18.50 -5.18
CA ARG A 47 -3.43 -17.85 -4.04
C ARG A 47 -2.51 -16.88 -3.30
N PHE A 48 -1.19 -17.06 -3.39
CA PHE A 48 -0.21 -16.09 -2.89
C PHE A 48 0.14 -15.02 -3.92
N ILE A 49 0.58 -15.42 -5.11
CA ILE A 49 1.12 -14.51 -6.14
C ILE A 49 0.11 -13.44 -6.54
N TYR A 50 -1.18 -13.81 -6.69
CA TYR A 50 -2.20 -12.84 -7.11
C TYR A 50 -2.34 -11.68 -6.13
N PRO A 51 -2.72 -11.89 -4.86
CA PRO A 51 -2.91 -10.78 -3.93
C PRO A 51 -1.60 -10.20 -3.37
N ALA A 52 -0.53 -10.98 -3.29
CA ALA A 52 0.74 -10.51 -2.72
C ALA A 52 1.57 -9.69 -3.70
N LEU A 53 1.50 -9.99 -5.01
CA LEU A 53 2.41 -9.44 -6.01
C LEU A 53 1.67 -8.82 -7.21
N LEU A 54 0.79 -9.58 -7.87
CA LEU A 54 0.17 -9.13 -9.13
C LEU A 54 -0.82 -7.98 -8.91
N TYR A 55 -1.76 -8.13 -7.99
CA TYR A 55 -2.76 -7.09 -7.70
C TYR A 55 -2.12 -5.80 -7.20
N PRO A 56 -1.15 -5.79 -6.27
CA PRO A 56 -0.43 -4.57 -5.88
C PRO A 56 0.16 -3.81 -7.07
N VAL A 57 0.75 -4.50 -8.05
CA VAL A 57 1.28 -3.84 -9.25
C VAL A 57 0.16 -3.19 -10.06
N ILE A 58 -0.91 -3.93 -10.34
CA ILE A 58 -2.05 -3.42 -11.13
C ILE A 58 -2.73 -2.26 -10.40
N GLU A 59 -2.96 -2.40 -9.11
CA GLU A 59 -3.59 -1.38 -8.26
C GLU A 59 -2.75 -0.11 -8.23
N GLU A 60 -1.45 -0.17 -7.96
CA GLU A 60 -0.65 1.06 -7.92
C GLU A 60 -0.49 1.71 -9.31
N LEU A 61 -0.48 0.92 -10.40
CA LEU A 61 -0.55 1.46 -11.77
C LEU A 61 -1.83 2.27 -12.00
N VAL A 62 -2.99 1.73 -11.59
CA VAL A 62 -4.29 2.39 -11.76
C VAL A 62 -4.42 3.58 -10.81
N PHE A 63 -4.25 3.36 -9.51
CA PHE A 63 -4.54 4.36 -8.50
C PHE A 63 -3.46 5.44 -8.42
N ARG A 64 -2.17 5.09 -8.45
CA ARG A 64 -1.10 6.10 -8.36
C ARG A 64 -0.64 6.58 -9.72
N GLY A 65 -0.58 5.69 -10.70
CA GLY A 65 -0.13 6.03 -12.05
C GLY A 65 -1.19 6.79 -12.86
N TYR A 66 -2.46 6.59 -12.57
CA TYR A 66 -3.54 7.26 -13.30
C TYR A 66 -4.40 8.15 -12.39
N VAL A 67 -5.08 7.60 -11.38
CA VAL A 67 -6.06 8.38 -10.59
C VAL A 67 -5.42 9.53 -9.81
N GLN A 68 -4.32 9.28 -9.09
CA GLN A 68 -3.60 10.30 -8.32
C GLN A 68 -2.96 11.35 -9.23
N ASP A 69 -2.36 10.92 -10.34
CA ASP A 69 -1.75 11.83 -11.32
C ASP A 69 -2.84 12.69 -12.01
N LEU A 70 -4.01 12.12 -12.32
CA LEU A 70 -5.16 12.86 -12.86
C LEU A 70 -5.71 13.86 -11.85
N ALA A 71 -5.82 13.48 -10.58
CA ALA A 71 -6.26 14.39 -9.51
C ALA A 71 -5.31 15.60 -9.38
N HIS A 72 -3.99 15.37 -9.40
CA HIS A 72 -3.00 16.45 -9.39
C HIS A 72 -3.12 17.40 -10.60
N GLN A 73 -3.53 16.89 -11.76
CA GLN A 73 -3.66 17.68 -12.99
C GLN A 73 -4.97 18.47 -13.07
N ARG A 74 -6.06 17.95 -12.48
CA ARG A 74 -7.42 18.43 -12.74
C ARG A 74 -8.07 19.15 -11.56
N LEU A 75 -7.55 18.97 -10.34
CA LEU A 75 -8.18 19.50 -9.14
C LEU A 75 -7.36 20.62 -8.51
N THR A 76 -8.05 21.42 -7.68
CA THR A 76 -7.40 22.49 -6.91
C THR A 76 -6.42 21.89 -5.92
N VAL A 77 -5.17 22.34 -5.99
CA VAL A 77 -4.08 21.82 -5.17
C VAL A 77 -4.22 22.30 -3.73
N TRP A 78 -4.31 21.34 -2.80
CA TRP A 78 -4.13 21.58 -1.37
C TRP A 78 -3.37 20.40 -0.72
N ARG A 79 -2.92 20.61 0.52
CA ARG A 79 -2.16 19.64 1.32
C ARG A 79 -2.60 19.67 2.77
N LEU A 80 -2.56 18.51 3.43
CA LEU A 80 -2.73 18.37 4.86
C LEU A 80 -1.47 17.70 5.43
N GLY A 81 -0.56 18.52 5.98
CA GLY A 81 0.77 18.07 6.39
C GLY A 81 1.54 17.42 5.21
N PRO A 82 2.03 16.17 5.35
CA PRO A 82 2.77 15.50 4.28
C PRO A 82 1.88 15.04 3.12
N PHE A 83 0.56 14.95 3.31
CA PHE A 83 -0.37 14.36 2.35
C PHE A 83 -0.94 15.39 1.38
N SER A 84 -0.94 15.07 0.09
CA SER A 84 -1.59 15.88 -0.94
C SER A 84 -3.08 15.57 -1.06
N HIS A 85 -3.84 16.53 -1.57
CA HIS A 85 -5.24 16.33 -1.95
C HIS A 85 -5.43 15.10 -2.84
N ALA A 86 -4.57 14.93 -3.86
CA ALA A 86 -4.63 13.81 -4.80
C ALA A 86 -4.41 12.46 -4.11
N ASN A 87 -3.42 12.37 -3.21
CA ASN A 87 -3.20 11.16 -2.41
C ASN A 87 -4.43 10.85 -1.53
N MET A 88 -4.96 11.85 -0.83
CA MET A 88 -6.12 11.66 0.06
C MET A 88 -7.36 11.19 -0.72
N LEU A 89 -7.69 11.84 -1.83
CA LEU A 89 -8.83 11.46 -2.67
C LEU A 89 -8.64 10.07 -3.28
N THR A 90 -7.46 9.77 -3.80
CA THR A 90 -7.15 8.45 -4.36
C THR A 90 -7.23 7.37 -3.28
N SER A 91 -6.74 7.65 -2.07
CA SER A 91 -6.80 6.70 -0.96
C SER A 91 -8.23 6.48 -0.46
N LEU A 92 -9.07 7.51 -0.42
CA LEU A 92 -10.49 7.36 -0.12
C LEU A 92 -11.20 6.49 -1.17
N LEU A 93 -10.94 6.72 -2.46
CA LEU A 93 -11.51 5.91 -3.54
C LEU A 93 -11.03 4.45 -3.47
N PHE A 94 -9.73 4.24 -3.27
CA PHE A 94 -9.14 2.92 -3.13
C PHE A 94 -9.76 2.14 -1.96
N THR A 95 -9.83 2.77 -0.79
CA THR A 95 -10.51 2.22 0.40
C THR A 95 -11.98 1.94 0.15
N ALA A 96 -12.71 2.84 -0.52
CA ALA A 96 -14.14 2.66 -0.81
C ALA A 96 -14.39 1.39 -1.65
N LEU A 97 -13.52 1.09 -2.63
CA LEU A 97 -13.64 -0.12 -3.45
C LEU A 97 -13.36 -1.40 -2.66
N HIS A 98 -12.57 -1.33 -1.57
CA HIS A 98 -12.33 -2.49 -0.72
C HIS A 98 -13.58 -2.91 0.09
N PHE A 99 -14.54 -2.01 0.32
CA PHE A 99 -15.81 -2.39 0.98
C PHE A 99 -16.68 -3.33 0.13
N ILE A 100 -16.41 -3.47 -1.18
CA ILE A 100 -17.15 -4.39 -2.05
C ILE A 100 -16.84 -5.85 -1.70
N ASN A 101 -15.58 -6.13 -1.35
CA ASN A 101 -15.07 -7.50 -1.22
C ASN A 101 -14.52 -7.84 0.19
N HIS A 102 -14.45 -6.88 1.11
CA HIS A 102 -13.86 -7.08 2.43
C HIS A 102 -14.79 -6.65 3.58
N PRO A 103 -14.66 -7.29 4.76
CA PRO A 103 -15.33 -6.84 5.98
C PRO A 103 -15.03 -5.36 6.27
N PRO A 104 -15.98 -4.59 6.84
CA PRO A 104 -15.84 -3.15 7.02
C PRO A 104 -14.55 -2.70 7.73
N LEU A 105 -14.13 -3.41 8.78
CA LEU A 105 -12.92 -3.07 9.53
C LEU A 105 -11.65 -3.28 8.69
N SER A 106 -11.57 -4.40 7.96
CA SER A 106 -10.43 -4.70 7.07
C SER A 106 -10.37 -3.69 5.92
N ALA A 107 -11.52 -3.36 5.32
CA ALA A 107 -11.59 -2.36 4.26
C ALA A 107 -11.14 -0.98 4.76
N ALA A 108 -11.64 -0.53 5.92
CA ALA A 108 -11.25 0.75 6.51
C ALA A 108 -9.74 0.80 6.85
N ALA A 109 -9.17 -0.31 7.33
CA ALA A 109 -7.76 -0.39 7.69
C ALA A 109 -6.81 -0.15 6.49
N VAL A 110 -7.24 -0.48 5.26
CA VAL A 110 -6.48 -0.26 4.02
C VAL A 110 -6.21 1.23 3.71
N PHE A 111 -6.99 2.14 4.31
CA PHE A 111 -6.80 3.58 4.12
C PHE A 111 -5.40 4.06 4.54
N ILE A 112 -4.89 3.55 5.67
CA ILE A 112 -3.59 3.94 6.22
C ILE A 112 -2.41 3.54 5.30
N PRO A 113 -2.25 2.26 4.90
CA PRO A 113 -1.21 1.89 3.94
C PRO A 113 -1.40 2.57 2.59
N SER A 114 -2.65 2.77 2.11
CA SER A 114 -2.88 3.53 0.87
C SER A 114 -2.34 4.96 0.93
N LEU A 115 -2.59 5.68 2.03
CA LEU A 115 -2.04 7.03 2.23
C LEU A 115 -0.50 7.02 2.23
N LEU A 116 0.10 6.00 2.84
CA LEU A 116 1.55 5.83 2.89
C LEU A 116 2.13 5.61 1.48
N PHE A 117 1.52 4.74 0.68
CA PHE A 117 1.96 4.47 -0.70
C PHE A 117 1.85 5.73 -1.58
N GLY A 118 0.71 6.42 -1.51
CA GLY A 118 0.51 7.67 -2.25
C GLY A 118 1.46 8.80 -1.79
N PHE A 119 1.87 8.81 -0.53
CA PHE A 119 2.92 9.72 -0.05
C PHE A 119 4.27 9.43 -0.72
N PHE A 120 4.65 8.16 -0.86
CA PHE A 120 5.89 7.80 -1.56
C PHE A 120 5.82 8.02 -3.07
N LYS A 121 4.65 7.90 -3.70
CA LYS A 121 4.44 8.36 -5.07
C LYS A 121 4.74 9.85 -5.19
N ASP A 122 4.14 10.69 -4.34
CA ASP A 122 4.35 12.14 -4.39
C ASP A 122 5.79 12.55 -4.08
N ARG A 123 6.44 11.83 -3.16
CA ARG A 123 7.80 12.13 -2.68
C ARG A 123 8.89 11.68 -3.65
N SER A 124 8.73 10.51 -4.26
CA SER A 124 9.73 9.94 -5.17
C SER A 124 9.46 10.30 -6.63
N GLY A 125 8.22 10.60 -7.00
CA GLY A 125 7.77 10.73 -8.39
C GLY A 125 7.71 9.40 -9.15
N HIS A 126 8.06 8.28 -8.50
CA HIS A 126 8.16 6.97 -9.12
C HIS A 126 7.09 6.01 -8.61
N LEU A 127 6.59 5.13 -9.49
CA LEU A 127 5.68 4.05 -9.11
C LEU A 127 6.38 2.87 -8.44
N GLY A 128 7.70 2.76 -8.58
CA GLY A 128 8.46 1.69 -7.93
C GLY A 128 8.33 1.71 -6.40
N ALA A 129 8.34 2.90 -5.78
CA ALA A 129 8.22 3.03 -4.33
C ALA A 129 6.86 2.51 -3.79
N PRO A 130 5.70 3.00 -4.26
CA PRO A 130 4.42 2.47 -3.81
C PRO A 130 4.22 0.99 -4.16
N ILE A 131 4.63 0.53 -5.35
CA ILE A 131 4.51 -0.89 -5.75
C ILE A 131 5.27 -1.80 -4.77
N LEU A 132 6.53 -1.46 -4.46
CA LEU A 132 7.36 -2.26 -3.56
C LEU A 132 6.80 -2.28 -2.13
N LEU A 133 6.33 -1.13 -1.64
CA LEU A 133 5.70 -1.07 -0.31
C LEU A 133 4.42 -1.89 -0.28
N HIS A 134 3.55 -1.74 -1.27
CA HIS A 134 2.30 -2.47 -1.33
C HIS A 134 2.53 -3.99 -1.42
N ALA A 135 3.38 -4.43 -2.34
CA ALA A 135 3.75 -5.84 -2.47
C ALA A 135 4.38 -6.38 -1.18
N PHE A 136 5.23 -5.60 -0.49
CA PHE A 136 5.82 -6.01 0.78
C PHE A 136 4.76 -6.19 1.86
N TYR A 137 3.90 -5.18 2.07
CA TYR A 137 2.79 -5.21 3.04
C TYR A 137 1.87 -6.40 2.81
N ASN A 138 1.44 -6.64 1.56
CA ASN A 138 0.58 -7.76 1.22
C ASN A 138 1.31 -9.10 1.35
N SER A 139 2.57 -9.21 0.94
CA SER A 139 3.31 -10.47 1.05
C SER A 139 3.36 -10.98 2.49
N GLY A 140 3.71 -10.13 3.45
CA GLY A 140 3.70 -10.54 4.86
C GLY A 140 2.30 -10.81 5.40
N TYR A 141 1.30 -9.99 5.01
CA TYR A 141 -0.08 -10.21 5.43
C TYR A 141 -0.64 -11.55 4.91
N PHE A 142 -0.56 -11.78 3.61
CA PHE A 142 -1.09 -13.00 3.01
C PHE A 142 -0.33 -14.23 3.52
N TRP A 143 1.00 -14.17 3.58
CA TRP A 143 1.82 -15.30 4.05
C TRP A 143 1.49 -15.72 5.48
N LEU A 144 1.31 -14.77 6.40
CA LEU A 144 1.15 -15.07 7.82
C LEU A 144 -0.30 -15.29 8.27
N PHE A 145 -1.29 -14.73 7.56
CA PHE A 145 -2.67 -14.62 8.06
C PHE A 145 -3.76 -15.16 7.12
N THR A 146 -3.43 -15.63 5.92
CA THR A 146 -4.45 -16.00 4.91
C THR A 146 -4.30 -17.38 4.28
N GLN A 147 -3.48 -18.23 4.91
CA GLN A 147 -3.32 -19.65 4.61
C GLN A 147 -4.66 -20.42 4.52
#